data_AF-A0A2W6V7T4-F1
#
_entry.id   AF-A0A2W6V7T4-F1
#
_cell.length_a   1.000
_cell.length_b   1.000
_cell.length_c   1.000
_cell.angle_alpha   90.00
_cell.angle_beta   90.00
_cell.angle_gamma   90.00
#
_symmetry.space_group_name_H-M   'P 1'
#
loop_
_entity.id
_entity.type
_entity.pdbx_description
1 polymer ?
#
loop_
_entity_poly.entity_id
_entity_poly.type
_entity_poly.pdbx_seq_one_letter_code
_entity_poly.pdbx_strand_id
1 'polypeptide(L)'
;MKHCIDLCHDCHRVCLETLAHCLSLGGKHAEAGHINALLDCITTCSACVDLMTRNSPIHAQMCATCAEACRRCAESCEAMDDPQCRRCAEVCRACEASCREMGALAHHHA
;
A
#
# COMPACT_ATOMS: atom_id res chain seq x y z
N MET A 1 9.63 -8.86 9.74
CA MET A 1 10.30 -8.15 8.61
C MET A 1 10.12 -8.86 7.26
N LYS A 2 10.70 -10.05 7.00
CA LYS A 2 10.58 -10.72 5.67
C LYS A 2 9.13 -10.81 5.15
N HIS A 3 8.20 -11.24 5.99
CA HIS A 3 6.78 -11.31 5.64
C HIS A 3 6.21 -9.95 5.20
N CYS A 4 6.57 -8.86 5.89
CA CYS A 4 6.16 -7.51 5.52
C CYS A 4 6.77 -7.06 4.19
N ILE A 5 8.02 -7.45 3.89
CA ILE A 5 8.64 -7.18 2.58
C ILE A 5 7.84 -7.86 1.48
N ASP A 6 7.51 -9.14 1.65
CA ASP A 6 6.77 -9.92 0.67
C ASP A 6 5.37 -9.30 0.42
N LEU A 7 4.67 -8.90 1.49
CA LEU A 7 3.37 -8.21 1.40
C LEU A 7 3.45 -6.83 0.73
N CYS A 8 4.47 -6.01 1.07
CA CYS A 8 4.66 -4.71 0.43
C CYS A 8 4.96 -4.86 -1.07
N HIS A 9 5.74 -5.87 -1.45
CA HIS A 9 6.05 -6.13 -2.86
C HIS A 9 4.79 -6.55 -3.64
N ASP A 10 3.98 -7.44 -3.08
CA ASP A 10 2.71 -7.85 -3.69
C ASP A 10 1.70 -6.71 -3.77
N CYS A 11 1.59 -5.91 -2.71
CA CYS A 11 0.71 -4.75 -2.67
C CYS A 11 1.12 -3.70 -3.71
N HIS A 12 2.42 -3.37 -3.79
CA HIS A 12 2.95 -2.49 -4.83
C HIS A 12 2.56 -2.95 -6.24
N ARG A 13 2.78 -4.24 -6.55
CA ARG A 13 2.45 -4.80 -7.86
C ARG A 13 0.95 -4.72 -8.16
N VAL A 14 0.10 -5.16 -7.24
CA VAL A 14 -1.36 -5.17 -7.44
C VAL A 14 -1.92 -3.75 -7.54
N CYS A 15 -1.43 -2.79 -6.74
CA CYS A 15 -1.84 -1.40 -6.86
C CYS A 15 -1.43 -0.81 -8.22
N LEU A 16 -0.26 -1.16 -8.75
CA LEU A 16 0.19 -0.71 -10.07
C LEU A 16 -0.65 -1.31 -11.21
N GLU A 17 -0.97 -2.61 -11.14
CA GLU A 17 -1.92 -3.27 -12.05
C GLU A 17 -3.29 -2.57 -12.01
N THR A 18 -3.78 -2.27 -10.81
CA THR A 18 -5.08 -1.63 -10.58
C THR A 18 -5.09 -0.18 -11.08
N LEU A 19 -4.00 0.56 -10.92
CA LEU A 19 -3.85 1.90 -11.47
C LEU A 19 -3.98 1.90 -13.00
N ALA A 20 -3.27 1.00 -13.68
CA ALA A 20 -3.36 0.88 -15.14
C ALA A 20 -4.78 0.52 -15.59
N HIS A 21 -5.43 -0.43 -14.89
CA HIS A 21 -6.83 -0.82 -15.13
C HIS A 21 -7.79 0.37 -14.96
N CYS A 22 -7.72 1.06 -13.83
CA CYS A 22 -8.60 2.18 -13.50
C CYS A 22 -8.47 3.35 -14.49
N LEU A 23 -7.24 3.67 -14.92
CA LEU A 23 -6.99 4.68 -15.95
C LEU A 23 -7.58 4.29 -17.31
N SER A 24 -7.61 3.00 -17.65
CA SER A 24 -8.21 2.52 -18.89
C SER A 24 -9.74 2.62 -18.91
N LEU A 25 -10.39 2.48 -17.74
CA LEU A 25 -11.84 2.58 -17.59
C LEU A 25 -12.32 4.04 -17.57
N GLY A 26 -11.52 4.95 -16.99
CA GLY A 26 -11.89 6.36 -16.86
C GLY A 26 -13.05 6.59 -15.90
N GLY A 27 -13.67 7.79 -16.00
CA GLY A 27 -14.79 8.19 -15.15
C GLY A 27 -14.43 8.13 -13.66
N LYS A 28 -15.30 7.52 -12.84
CA LYS A 28 -15.06 7.34 -11.40
C LYS A 28 -13.74 6.62 -11.07
N HIS A 29 -13.25 5.75 -11.96
CA HIS A 29 -11.99 5.02 -11.75
C HIS A 29 -10.76 5.91 -12.00
N ALA A 30 -10.90 7.01 -12.71
CA ALA A 30 -9.80 7.95 -12.96
C ALA A 30 -9.94 9.25 -12.15
N GLU A 31 -10.82 9.29 -11.16
CA GLU A 31 -10.92 10.44 -10.28
C GLU A 31 -9.63 10.62 -9.47
N ALA A 32 -9.20 11.89 -9.35
CA ALA A 32 -7.91 12.23 -8.77
C ALA A 32 -7.70 11.65 -7.36
N GLY A 33 -8.76 11.62 -6.53
CA GLY A 33 -8.68 11.05 -5.19
C GLY A 33 -8.33 9.55 -5.18
N HIS A 34 -8.99 8.78 -6.04
CA HIS A 34 -8.73 7.34 -6.16
C HIS A 34 -7.34 7.05 -6.73
N ILE A 35 -6.96 7.78 -7.79
CA ILE A 35 -5.65 7.64 -8.43
C ILE A 35 -4.52 8.01 -7.47
N ASN A 36 -4.68 9.08 -6.68
CA ASN A 36 -3.68 9.46 -5.68
C ASN A 36 -3.57 8.41 -4.57
N ALA A 37 -4.67 7.82 -4.12
CA ALA A 37 -4.62 6.74 -3.12
C ALA A 37 -3.83 5.52 -3.62
N LEU A 38 -4.01 5.13 -4.88
CA LEU A 38 -3.23 4.08 -5.53
C LEU A 38 -1.74 4.46 -5.62
N LEU A 39 -1.42 5.67 -6.10
CA LEU A 39 -0.04 6.16 -6.25
C LEU A 39 0.71 6.26 -4.91
N ASP A 40 0.05 6.74 -3.87
CA ASP A 40 0.61 6.81 -2.51
C ASP A 40 0.95 5.40 -1.99
N CYS A 41 0.03 4.45 -2.20
CA CYS A 41 0.25 3.05 -1.80
C CYS A 41 1.41 2.42 -2.58
N ILE A 42 1.44 2.58 -3.92
CA ILE A 42 2.54 2.10 -4.78
C ILE A 42 3.89 2.64 -4.29
N THR A 43 3.97 3.94 -4.01
CA THR A 43 5.20 4.63 -3.63
C THR A 43 5.69 4.18 -2.25
N THR A 44 4.80 4.15 -1.27
CA THR A 44 5.15 3.81 0.12
C THR A 44 5.48 2.32 0.29
N CYS A 45 4.77 1.43 -0.41
CA CYS A 45 5.09 0.01 -0.44
C CYS A 45 6.48 -0.25 -1.02
N SER A 46 6.83 0.40 -2.14
CA SER A 46 8.16 0.29 -2.74
C SER A 46 9.26 0.79 -1.78
N ALA A 47 9.06 1.95 -1.16
CA ALA A 47 9.99 2.49 -0.17
C ALA A 47 10.17 1.56 1.04
N CYS A 48 9.10 0.91 1.51
CA CYS A 48 9.15 -0.08 2.58
C CYS A 48 9.99 -1.30 2.21
N VAL A 49 9.82 -1.83 0.99
CA VAL A 49 10.63 -2.96 0.49
C VAL A 49 12.11 -2.60 0.53
N ASP A 50 12.49 -1.45 -0.03
CA ASP A 50 13.89 -1.02 -0.09
C ASP A 50 14.48 -0.80 1.30
N LEU A 51 13.73 -0.16 2.20
CA LEU A 51 14.20 0.21 3.55
C LEU A 51 14.35 -1.01 4.44
N MET A 52 13.37 -1.91 4.45
CA MET A 52 13.44 -3.14 5.23
C MET A 52 14.53 -4.08 4.69
N THR A 53 14.66 -4.21 3.37
CA THR A 53 15.65 -5.12 2.74
C THR A 53 17.08 -4.77 3.13
N ARG A 54 17.41 -3.48 3.22
CA ARG A 54 18.74 -3.01 3.67
C ARG A 54 18.85 -2.76 5.18
N ASN A 55 17.85 -3.21 5.96
CA ASN A 55 17.77 -3.02 7.41
C ASN A 55 17.97 -1.55 7.84
N SER A 56 17.34 -0.62 7.12
CA SER A 56 17.50 0.82 7.37
C SER A 56 16.85 1.24 8.69
N PRO A 57 17.49 2.06 9.54
CA PRO A 57 16.95 2.45 10.84
C PRO A 57 15.63 3.24 10.77
N ILE A 58 15.28 3.80 9.61
CA ILE A 58 14.02 4.53 9.41
C ILE A 58 12.90 3.64 8.83
N HIS A 59 13.11 2.33 8.67
CA HIS A 59 12.11 1.44 8.06
C HIS A 59 10.79 1.46 8.84
N ALA A 60 10.82 1.55 10.17
CA ALA A 60 9.62 1.50 11.00
C ALA A 60 8.74 2.76 10.81
N GLN A 61 9.35 3.94 10.72
CA GLN A 61 8.63 5.18 10.41
C GLN A 61 7.97 5.10 9.03
N MET A 62 8.68 4.56 8.02
CA MET A 62 8.08 4.37 6.70
C MET A 62 6.96 3.32 6.71
N CYS A 63 7.09 2.23 7.48
CA CYS A 63 6.02 1.23 7.61
C CYS A 63 4.74 1.85 8.21
N ALA A 64 4.85 2.75 9.18
CA ALA A 64 3.69 3.47 9.72
C ALA A 64 3.00 4.33 8.65
N THR A 65 3.77 5.05 7.82
CA THR A 65 3.25 5.82 6.68
C THR A 65 2.61 4.91 5.62
N CYS A 66 3.26 3.79 5.30
CA CYS A 66 2.75 2.81 4.34
C CYS A 66 1.44 2.17 4.81
N ALA A 67 1.30 1.87 6.09
CA ALA A 67 0.04 1.38 6.65
C ALA A 67 -1.12 2.36 6.41
N GLU A 68 -0.91 3.65 6.61
CA GLU A 68 -1.93 4.67 6.34
C GLU A 68 -2.26 4.79 4.84
N ALA A 69 -1.25 4.72 3.97
CA ALA A 69 -1.47 4.71 2.52
C ALA A 69 -2.24 3.46 2.06
N CYS A 70 -1.90 2.27 2.58
CA CYS A 70 -2.61 1.02 2.32
C CYS A 70 -4.07 1.10 2.79
N ARG A 71 -4.32 1.64 3.98
CA ARG A 71 -5.69 1.85 4.50
C ARG A 71 -6.53 2.70 3.55
N ARG A 72 -6.00 3.86 3.15
CA ARG A 72 -6.67 4.80 2.22
C ARG A 72 -6.92 4.18 0.86
N CYS A 73 -5.94 3.45 0.32
CA CYS A 73 -6.07 2.73 -0.94
C CYS A 73 -7.17 1.67 -0.85
N ALA A 74 -7.17 0.86 0.21
CA ALA A 74 -8.19 -0.16 0.43
C ALA A 74 -9.61 0.43 0.50
N GLU A 75 -9.82 1.47 1.31
CA GLU A 75 -11.12 2.16 1.42
C GLU A 75 -11.58 2.73 0.07
N SER A 76 -10.66 3.33 -0.69
CA SER A 76 -10.98 3.86 -2.01
C SER A 76 -11.33 2.77 -3.01
N CYS A 77 -10.61 1.65 -2.99
CA CYS A 77 -10.89 0.49 -3.85
C CYS A 77 -12.19 -0.24 -3.46
N GLU A 78 -12.53 -0.34 -2.17
CA GLU A 78 -13.77 -0.94 -1.66
C GLU A 78 -15.01 -0.17 -2.13
N ALA A 79 -14.90 1.14 -2.33
CA ALA A 79 -15.97 1.98 -2.88
C ALA A 79 -16.20 1.76 -4.38
N MET A 80 -15.33 1.01 -5.06
CA MET A 80 -15.45 0.68 -6.48
C MET A 80 -16.16 -0.66 -6.65
N ASP A 81 -17.25 -0.67 -7.41
CA ASP A 81 -17.88 -1.91 -7.87
C ASP A 81 -17.09 -2.52 -9.05
N ASP A 82 -15.85 -2.94 -8.77
CA ASP A 82 -14.92 -3.49 -9.76
C ASP A 82 -14.10 -4.66 -9.16
N PRO A 83 -14.00 -5.82 -9.84
CA PRO A 83 -13.27 -6.99 -9.31
C PRO A 83 -11.78 -6.76 -9.07
N GLN A 84 -11.10 -5.99 -9.92
CA GLN A 84 -9.67 -5.68 -9.76
C GLN A 84 -9.47 -4.76 -8.54
N CYS A 85 -10.34 -3.78 -8.36
CA CYS A 85 -10.34 -2.94 -7.15
C CYS A 85 -10.60 -3.76 -5.88
N ARG A 86 -11.54 -4.71 -5.87
CA ARG A 86 -11.76 -5.59 -4.72
C ARG A 86 -10.50 -6.39 -4.35
N ARG A 87 -9.83 -6.98 -5.35
CA ARG A 87 -8.55 -7.68 -5.14
C ARG A 87 -7.47 -6.73 -4.59
N CYS A 88 -7.41 -5.50 -5.11
CA CYS A 88 -6.49 -4.48 -4.63
C CYS A 88 -6.73 -4.15 -3.16
N ALA A 89 -7.99 -3.98 -2.76
CA ALA A 89 -8.36 -3.71 -1.37
C ALA A 89 -7.92 -4.85 -0.44
N GLU A 90 -8.18 -6.11 -0.79
CA GLU A 90 -7.78 -7.28 0.02
C GLU A 90 -6.26 -7.31 0.28
N VAL A 91 -5.46 -7.08 -0.76
CA VAL A 91 -4.00 -7.05 -0.64
C VAL A 91 -3.53 -5.83 0.17
N CYS A 92 -4.17 -4.67 -0.02
CA CYS A 92 -3.90 -3.48 0.77
C CYS A 92 -4.19 -3.71 2.26
N ARG A 93 -5.27 -4.41 2.62
CA ARG A 93 -5.60 -4.74 4.03
C ARG A 93 -4.56 -5.66 4.67
N ALA A 94 -4.09 -6.66 3.92
CA ALA A 94 -3.02 -7.53 4.41
C ALA A 94 -1.70 -6.76 4.62
N CYS A 95 -1.32 -5.92 3.66
CA CYS A 95 -0.14 -5.07 3.76
C CYS A 95 -0.25 -4.05 4.89
N GLU A 96 -1.41 -3.39 5.04
CA GLU A 96 -1.72 -2.47 6.12
C GLU A 96 -1.45 -3.12 7.48
N ALA A 97 -2.02 -4.31 7.74
CA ALA A 97 -1.87 -4.99 9.01
C ALA A 97 -0.38 -5.26 9.36
N SER A 98 0.37 -5.82 8.42
CA SER A 98 1.80 -6.11 8.62
C SER A 98 2.63 -4.83 8.78
N CYS A 99 2.34 -3.77 8.02
CA CYS A 99 3.02 -2.48 8.13
C CYS A 99 2.73 -1.79 9.47
N ARG A 100 1.52 -1.94 10.04
CA ARG A 100 1.19 -1.42 11.38
C ARG A 100 2.04 -2.08 12.46
N GLU A 101 2.21 -3.40 12.40
CA GLU A 101 3.07 -4.14 13.32
C GLU A 101 4.53 -3.68 13.23
N MET A 102 5.05 -3.55 12.00
CA MET A 102 6.41 -3.05 11.77
C MET A 102 6.57 -1.58 12.20
N GLY A 103 5.54 -0.76 12.03
CA GLY A 103 5.53 0.65 12.40
C GLY A 103 5.53 0.88 13.91
N ALA A 104 4.87 0.02 14.68
CA ALA A 104 4.87 0.07 16.15
C ALA A 104 6.29 -0.09 16.74
N LEU A 105 7.21 -0.74 16.02
CA LEU A 105 8.61 -0.90 16.44
C LEU A 105 9.39 0.42 16.45
N ALA A 106 8.92 1.47 15.76
CA ALA A 106 9.57 2.78 15.75
C ALA A 106 9.65 3.41 17.16
N HIS A 107 8.74 3.03 18.06
CA HIS A 107 8.64 3.57 19.41
C HIS A 107 9.57 2.86 20.42
N HIS A 108 10.21 1.74 20.04
CA HIS A 108 11.10 0.99 20.93
C HIS A 108 12.56 1.45 20.89
N HIS A 109 12.92 2.36 19.99
CA HIS A 109 14.28 2.88 19.83
C HIS A 109 14.42 4.36 20.21
N ALA A 110 13.37 4.96 20.81
CA ALA A 110 13.35 6.33 21.31
C ALA A 110 13.60 6.36 22.83
#